data_AF-A0AAW0V0A5-F1
#
_entry.id   AF-A0AAW0V0A5-F1
#
_cell.length_a   1.000
_cell.length_b   1.000
_cell.length_c   1.000
_cell.angle_alpha   90.00
_cell.angle_beta   90.00
_cell.angle_gamma   90.00
#
_symmetry.space_group_name_H-M   'P 1'
#
loop_
_entity.id
_entity.type
_entity.pdbx_description
1 polymer ?
#
loop_
_entity_poly.entity_id
_entity_poly.type
_entity_poly.pdbx_seq_one_letter_code
_entity_poly.pdbx_strand_id
1 'polypeptide(L)'
;MPEPFSEHLEAQASIILHPGSRYLRIGRPSDSVPHTILHAIARRRRSGISSYSDPFLVPHVKLDGDAVQELEECRLKVSHILQSSLMSDGSRRFATPPQQIAVYNKRIQPIPGDETETSPPWVFTDKDYIVGDEQLDSCSLTEEQMERKSNIPPQPPPPPKSLLRHQLRQPINTHHYLFHVHLHLQV
;
A
#
# COMPACT_ATOMS: atom_id res chain seq x y z
N MET A 1 -38.58 33.61 6.44
CA MET A 1 -38.45 33.60 4.96
C MET A 1 -38.20 32.16 4.57
N PRO A 2 -39.05 31.51 3.75
CA PRO A 2 -38.76 30.18 3.24
C PRO A 2 -37.66 30.29 2.18
N GLU A 3 -36.62 29.47 2.30
CA GLU A 3 -35.56 29.32 1.28
C GLU A 3 -36.19 28.93 -0.08
N PRO A 4 -35.69 29.46 -1.21
CA PRO A 4 -36.26 29.16 -2.52
C PRO A 4 -36.03 27.68 -2.85
N PHE A 5 -37.14 26.94 -2.97
CA PHE A 5 -37.20 25.50 -3.27
C PHE A 5 -36.36 25.07 -4.50
N SER A 6 -36.15 26.00 -5.43
CA SER A 6 -35.41 25.79 -6.68
C SER A 6 -33.91 25.58 -6.47
N GLU A 7 -33.26 26.33 -5.57
CA GLU A 7 -31.83 26.15 -5.28
C GLU A 7 -31.55 24.79 -4.63
N HIS A 8 -32.49 24.32 -3.81
CA HIS A 8 -32.40 23.00 -3.19
C HIS A 8 -32.47 21.86 -4.21
N LEU A 9 -33.23 22.04 -5.30
CA LEU A 9 -33.37 21.03 -6.35
C LEU A 9 -32.12 20.95 -7.25
N GLU A 10 -31.53 22.10 -7.58
CA GLU A 10 -30.29 22.18 -8.37
C GLU A 10 -29.08 21.63 -7.60
N ALA A 11 -29.01 21.88 -6.29
CA ALA A 11 -27.99 21.32 -5.41
C ALA A 11 -28.09 19.78 -5.27
N GLN A 12 -29.27 19.19 -5.46
CA GLN A 12 -29.46 17.73 -5.45
C GLN A 12 -29.12 17.07 -6.80
N ALA A 13 -29.19 17.81 -7.91
CA ALA A 13 -28.97 17.30 -9.26
C ALA A 13 -27.52 17.43 -9.75
N SER A 14 -26.63 18.05 -8.98
CA SER A 14 -25.23 18.30 -9.35
C SER A 14 -24.26 17.44 -8.54
N ILE A 15 -23.15 17.04 -9.16
CA ILE A 15 -22.07 16.27 -8.54
C ILE A 15 -20.77 17.06 -8.68
N ILE A 16 -20.08 17.26 -7.56
CA ILE A 16 -18.75 17.85 -7.48
C ILE A 16 -17.72 16.74 -7.54
N LEU A 17 -16.77 16.87 -8.47
CA LEU A 17 -15.62 15.99 -8.62
C LEU A 17 -14.35 16.77 -8.30
N HIS A 18 -13.58 16.27 -7.34
CA HIS A 18 -12.29 16.84 -6.97
C HIS A 18 -11.22 15.73 -7.03
N PRO A 19 -10.60 15.52 -8.20
CA PRO A 19 -9.56 14.52 -8.36
C PRO A 19 -8.28 14.93 -7.61
N GLY A 20 -7.58 13.96 -7.04
CA GLY A 20 -6.28 14.12 -6.42
C GLY A 20 -5.38 12.93 -6.74
N SER A 21 -4.06 13.09 -6.60
CA SER A 21 -3.09 12.03 -6.94
C SER A 21 -3.29 10.75 -6.14
N ARG A 22 -3.71 10.87 -4.87
CA ARG A 22 -3.97 9.72 -3.99
C ARG A 22 -5.46 9.44 -3.79
N TYR A 23 -6.29 10.47 -3.72
CA TYR A 23 -7.69 10.34 -3.38
C TYR A 23 -8.57 11.17 -4.31
N LEU A 24 -9.66 10.57 -4.78
CA LEU A 24 -10.76 11.24 -5.45
C LEU A 24 -11.79 11.63 -4.39
N ARG A 25 -12.18 12.90 -4.37
CA ARG A 25 -13.31 13.37 -3.57
C ARG A 25 -14.50 13.60 -4.48
N ILE A 26 -15.64 13.00 -4.13
CA ILE A 26 -16.89 13.07 -4.90
C ILE A 26 -18.08 13.27 -3.97
N GLY A 27 -18.99 14.15 -4.33
CA GLY A 27 -20.22 14.37 -3.55
C GLY A 27 -21.12 15.40 -4.21
N ARG A 28 -22.34 15.55 -3.70
CA ARG A 28 -23.25 16.62 -4.09
C ARG A 28 -22.90 17.90 -3.33
N PRO A 29 -23.23 19.09 -3.87
CA PRO A 29 -23.09 20.35 -3.12
C PRO A 29 -23.82 20.36 -1.77
N SER A 30 -24.90 19.58 -1.65
CA SER A 30 -25.67 19.44 -0.41
C SER A 30 -25.04 18.52 0.63
N ASP A 31 -24.04 17.71 0.26
CA ASP A 31 -23.43 16.74 1.18
C ASP A 31 -22.51 17.49 2.18
N SER A 32 -22.62 17.17 3.47
CA SER A 32 -21.78 17.78 4.51
C SER A 32 -20.31 17.37 4.44
N VAL A 33 -20.06 16.16 3.92
CA VAL A 33 -18.72 15.59 3.73
C VAL A 33 -18.69 14.84 2.39
N PRO A 34 -17.74 15.15 1.48
CA PRO A 34 -17.61 14.40 0.23
C PRO A 34 -17.08 12.98 0.51
N HIS A 35 -17.50 12.03 -0.31
CA HIS A 35 -16.95 10.68 -0.31
C HIS A 35 -15.50 10.73 -0.79
N THR A 36 -14.60 10.11 -0.03
CA THR A 36 -13.19 10.00 -0.37
C THR A 36 -12.91 8.57 -0.79
N ILE A 37 -12.40 8.40 -2.01
CA ILE A 37 -12.11 7.10 -2.61
C ILE A 37 -10.62 7.09 -2.97
N LEU A 38 -9.90 6.01 -2.67
CA LEU A 38 -8.54 5.84 -3.20
C LEU A 38 -8.56 5.95 -4.73
N HIS A 39 -7.78 6.89 -5.27
CA HIS A 39 -7.74 7.15 -6.70
C HIS A 39 -6.79 6.16 -7.39
N ALA A 40 -7.14 4.88 -7.28
CA ALA A 40 -6.35 3.78 -7.82
C ALA A 40 -7.25 2.68 -8.36
N ILE A 41 -6.74 1.98 -9.37
CA ILE A 41 -7.36 0.83 -9.98
C ILE A 41 -6.37 -0.32 -10.02
N ALA A 42 -6.79 -1.51 -9.59
CA ALA A 42 -6.07 -2.75 -9.84
C ALA A 42 -6.77 -3.54 -10.96
N ARG A 43 -6.00 -4.05 -11.92
CA ARG A 43 -6.51 -4.88 -13.03
C ARG A 43 -5.96 -6.30 -12.98
N ARG A 44 -6.80 -7.27 -13.37
CA ARG A 44 -6.41 -8.68 -13.56
C ARG A 44 -5.37 -8.76 -14.68
N ARG A 45 -4.25 -9.42 -14.40
CA ARG A 45 -3.21 -9.68 -15.39
C ARG A 45 -3.67 -10.71 -16.42
N ARG A 46 -3.51 -10.38 -17.70
CA ARG A 46 -3.63 -11.36 -18.80
C ARG A 46 -2.33 -12.15 -18.92
N SER A 47 -2.44 -13.42 -19.28
CA SER A 47 -1.27 -14.28 -19.49
C SER A 47 -0.30 -13.68 -20.51
N GLY A 48 1.01 -13.77 -20.25
CA GLY A 48 2.06 -13.30 -21.15
C GLY A 48 2.46 -11.83 -21.01
N ILE A 49 1.85 -11.07 -20.10
CA ILE A 49 2.23 -9.67 -19.83
C ILE A 49 2.99 -9.58 -18.50
N SER A 50 4.05 -8.76 -18.44
CA SER A 50 4.80 -8.49 -17.22
C SER A 50 3.94 -7.77 -16.17
N SER A 51 4.25 -7.99 -14.89
CA SER A 51 3.65 -7.20 -13.82
C SER A 51 4.07 -5.74 -13.90
N TYR A 52 3.14 -4.84 -13.59
CA TYR A 52 3.41 -3.41 -13.47
C TYR A 52 2.70 -2.89 -12.23
N SER A 53 3.37 -2.03 -11.49
CA SER A 53 2.82 -1.32 -10.34
C SER A 53 3.30 0.11 -10.43
N ASP A 54 2.37 1.05 -10.27
CA ASP A 54 2.78 2.43 -10.13
C ASP A 54 3.60 2.64 -8.85
N PRO A 55 4.59 3.55 -8.90
CA PRO A 55 5.35 3.94 -7.72
C PRO A 55 4.43 4.70 -6.75
N PHE A 56 4.03 4.05 -5.66
CA PHE A 56 3.18 4.66 -4.63
C PHE A 56 3.97 5.61 -3.71
N LEU A 57 5.24 5.28 -3.46
CA LEU A 57 6.22 6.15 -2.81
C LEU A 57 7.14 6.71 -3.89
N VAL A 58 7.88 7.78 -3.57
CA VAL A 58 8.96 8.30 -4.42
C VAL A 58 9.72 7.10 -4.98
N PRO A 59 9.81 6.94 -6.32
CA PRO A 59 10.38 5.74 -6.90
C PRO A 59 11.72 5.46 -6.22
N HIS A 60 12.02 4.18 -5.98
CA HIS A 60 13.36 3.75 -5.58
C HIS A 60 14.33 3.98 -6.75
N VAL A 61 14.53 5.25 -7.09
CA VAL A 61 15.53 5.71 -8.02
C VAL A 61 16.84 5.43 -7.31
N LYS A 62 17.72 4.70 -7.98
CA LYS A 62 19.12 4.62 -7.55
C LYS A 62 19.66 6.03 -7.64
N LEU A 63 19.79 6.69 -6.49
CA LEU A 63 20.44 8.00 -6.42
C LEU A 63 21.90 7.79 -6.86
N ASP A 64 22.36 8.63 -7.78
CA ASP A 64 23.78 8.71 -8.09
C ASP A 64 24.54 9.39 -6.94
N GLY A 65 25.87 9.38 -7.01
CA GLY A 65 26.71 9.95 -5.95
C GLY A 65 26.41 11.42 -5.67
N ASP A 66 26.10 12.18 -6.73
CA ASP A 66 25.80 13.61 -6.65
C ASP A 66 24.45 13.86 -5.96
N ALA A 67 23.41 13.10 -6.32
CA ALA A 67 22.10 13.19 -5.67
C ALA A 67 22.15 12.74 -4.19
N VAL A 68 22.98 11.76 -3.86
CA VAL A 68 23.22 11.38 -2.46
C VAL A 68 23.91 12.52 -1.70
N GLN A 69 24.90 13.17 -2.31
CA GLN A 69 25.59 14.30 -1.69
C GLN A 69 24.65 15.49 -1.47
N GLU A 70 23.83 15.83 -2.47
CA GLU A 70 22.82 16.90 -2.36
C GLU A 70 21.80 16.59 -1.26
N LEU A 71 21.36 15.33 -1.16
CA LEU A 71 20.45 14.89 -0.10
C LEU A 71 21.09 15.07 1.29
N GLU A 72 22.36 14.69 1.46
CA GLU A 72 23.08 14.88 2.72
C GLU A 72 23.28 16.35 3.07
N GLU A 73 23.55 17.21 2.08
CA GLU A 73 23.66 18.65 2.28
C GLU A 73 22.31 19.25 2.69
N CYS A 74 21.22 18.87 2.03
CA CYS A 74 19.86 19.29 2.37
C CYS A 74 19.48 18.83 3.78
N ARG A 75 19.76 17.56 4.12
CA ARG A 75 19.54 17.01 5.45
C ARG A 75 20.29 17.80 6.52
N LEU A 76 21.54 18.17 6.26
CA LEU A 76 22.35 18.97 7.20
C LEU A 76 21.79 20.39 7.36
N LYS A 77 21.36 21.05 6.28
CA LYS A 77 20.71 22.37 6.32
C LYS A 77 19.45 22.35 7.18
N VAL A 78 18.57 21.37 6.97
CA VAL A 78 17.36 21.20 7.78
C VAL A 78 17.72 20.95 9.26
N SER A 79 18.74 20.13 9.52
CA SER A 79 19.22 19.87 10.89
C SER A 79 19.68 21.15 11.59
N HIS A 80 20.42 22.01 10.88
CA HIS A 80 20.88 23.29 11.41
C HIS A 80 19.71 24.24 11.74
N ILE A 81 18.73 24.35 10.84
CA ILE A 81 17.52 25.15 11.08
C ILE A 81 16.79 24.67 12.34
N LEU A 82 16.60 23.36 12.46
CA LEU A 82 15.92 22.76 13.62
C LEU A 82 16.68 22.97 14.93
N GLN A 83 18.02 22.91 14.91
CA GLN A 83 18.85 23.13 16.10
C GLN A 83 18.96 24.61 16.50
N SER A 84 18.82 25.52 15.54
CA SER A 84 18.81 26.97 15.79
C SER A 84 17.50 27.47 16.38
N SER A 85 16.41 26.74 16.17
CA SER A 85 15.09 27.08 16.69
C SER A 85 14.93 26.64 18.14
N LEU A 86 14.49 27.56 19.01
CA LEU A 86 14.17 27.26 20.40
C LEU A 86 12.90 26.41 20.51
N MET A 87 12.81 25.63 21.58
CA MET A 87 11.57 24.98 21.99
C MET A 87 10.59 26.00 22.56
N SER A 88 9.33 25.59 22.75
CA SER A 88 8.27 26.46 23.30
C SER A 88 8.58 26.97 24.71
N ASP A 89 9.43 26.29 25.46
CA ASP A 89 9.93 26.67 26.78
C ASP A 89 11.20 27.55 26.72
N GLY A 90 11.66 27.93 25.53
CA GLY A 90 12.87 28.72 25.32
C GLY A 90 14.18 27.94 25.41
N SER A 91 14.14 26.62 25.62
CA SER A 91 15.33 25.77 25.69
C SER A 91 15.84 25.37 24.29
N ARG A 92 17.09 24.89 24.24
CA ARG A 92 17.69 24.36 23.00
C ARG A 92 17.28 22.91 22.77
N ARG A 93 17.09 22.53 21.49
CA ARG A 93 16.87 21.15 21.08
C ARG A 93 18.18 20.37 21.06
N PHE A 94 18.17 19.18 21.66
CA PHE A 94 19.25 18.20 21.52
C PHE A 94 18.75 17.04 20.66
N ALA A 95 19.46 16.74 19.58
CA ALA A 95 19.11 15.61 18.72
C ALA A 95 19.65 14.30 19.30
N THR A 96 18.83 13.25 19.33
CA THR A 96 19.30 11.89 19.61
C THR A 96 19.99 11.33 18.36
N PRO A 97 21.23 10.83 18.44
CA PRO A 97 21.92 10.27 17.29
C PRO A 97 21.13 9.10 16.66
N PRO A 98 20.97 9.05 15.32
CA PRO A 98 20.25 7.97 14.64
C PRO A 98 20.76 6.58 15.01
N GLN A 99 22.06 6.43 15.28
CA GLN A 99 22.68 5.17 15.68
C GLN A 99 22.13 4.67 17.02
N GLN A 100 21.89 5.57 17.98
CA GLN A 100 21.32 5.21 19.27
C GLN A 100 19.88 4.72 19.13
N ILE A 101 19.08 5.40 18.29
CA ILE A 101 17.71 5.00 17.97
C ILE A 101 17.70 3.64 17.26
N ALA A 102 18.59 3.43 16.29
CA ALA A 102 18.69 2.17 15.56
C ALA A 102 19.05 0.99 16.47
N VAL A 103 19.96 1.19 17.43
CA VAL A 103 20.31 0.16 18.43
C VAL A 103 19.11 -0.16 19.32
N TYR A 104 18.36 0.85 19.75
CA TYR A 104 17.14 0.66 20.53
C TYR A 104 16.08 -0.11 19.73
N ASN A 105 15.75 0.36 18.51
CA ASN A 105 14.74 -0.24 17.64
C ASN A 105 15.05 -1.71 17.33
N LYS A 106 16.32 -2.07 17.14
CA LYS A 106 16.75 -3.46 16.91
C LYS A 106 16.48 -4.41 18.09
N ARG A 107 16.30 -3.88 19.30
CA ARG A 107 16.04 -4.67 20.51
C ARG A 107 14.56 -4.84 20.82
N ILE A 108 13.69 -4.05 20.18
CA ILE A 108 12.26 -4.12 20.38
C ILE A 108 11.70 -5.32 19.63
N GLN A 109 10.92 -6.15 20.33
CA GLN A 109 10.14 -7.23 19.74
C GLN A 109 8.69 -6.76 19.58
N PRO A 110 8.04 -7.05 18.44
CA PRO A 110 6.63 -6.73 18.26
C PRO A 110 5.79 -7.51 19.28
N ILE A 111 4.93 -6.81 20.01
CA ILE A 111 3.95 -7.43 20.89
C ILE A 111 2.68 -7.62 20.06
N PRO A 112 2.18 -8.84 19.87
CA PRO A 112 0.90 -9.05 19.23
C PRO A 112 -0.20 -8.38 20.07
N GLY A 113 -1.00 -7.52 19.43
CA GLY A 113 -2.13 -6.88 20.10
C GLY A 113 -3.23 -7.90 20.43
N ASP A 114 -3.97 -7.66 21.52
CA ASP A 114 -5.04 -8.54 22.04
C ASP A 114 -6.40 -8.37 21.34
N GLU A 115 -6.45 -7.68 20.19
CA GLU A 115 -7.73 -7.37 19.53
C GLU A 115 -7.86 -8.01 18.16
N THR A 116 -9.08 -8.47 17.91
CA THR A 116 -9.73 -9.10 16.76
C THR A 116 -9.51 -8.47 15.38
N GLU A 117 -8.59 -7.51 15.24
CA GLU A 117 -8.17 -6.92 13.98
C GLU A 117 -7.07 -7.77 13.34
N THR A 118 -7.46 -8.98 12.95
CA THR A 118 -6.69 -9.71 11.95
C THR A 118 -6.65 -8.81 10.72
N SER A 119 -5.44 -8.52 10.21
CA SER A 119 -5.26 -7.90 8.89
C SER A 119 -6.37 -8.40 7.95
N PRO A 120 -7.15 -7.51 7.30
CA PRO A 120 -8.27 -7.94 6.49
C PRO A 120 -7.82 -9.06 5.56
N PRO A 121 -8.61 -10.15 5.47
CA PRO A 121 -8.20 -11.29 4.67
C PRO A 121 -8.01 -10.82 3.24
N TRP A 122 -6.91 -11.24 2.64
CA TRP A 122 -6.58 -10.97 1.25
C TRP A 122 -7.80 -11.16 0.33
N VAL A 123 -8.14 -10.12 -0.41
CA VAL A 123 -9.32 -10.14 -1.28
C VAL A 123 -8.95 -10.86 -2.58
N PHE A 124 -9.44 -12.09 -2.72
CA PHE A 124 -9.47 -12.79 -4.01
C PHE A 124 -10.76 -12.44 -4.73
N THR A 125 -10.65 -11.97 -5.96
CA THR A 125 -11.80 -11.57 -6.77
C THR A 125 -11.68 -12.15 -8.16
N ASP A 126 -12.81 -12.55 -8.74
CA ASP A 126 -12.94 -12.96 -10.14
C ASP A 126 -13.21 -11.77 -11.09
N LYS A 127 -13.34 -10.55 -10.54
CA LYS A 127 -13.50 -9.33 -11.33
C LYS A 127 -12.26 -9.04 -12.18
N ASP A 128 -12.46 -8.40 -13.33
CA ASP A 128 -11.36 -7.96 -14.20
C ASP A 128 -10.63 -6.73 -13.66
N TYR A 129 -11.28 -5.95 -12.81
CA TYR A 129 -10.70 -4.79 -12.14
C TYR A 129 -11.36 -4.54 -10.78
N ILE A 130 -10.63 -3.85 -9.91
CA ILE A 130 -11.07 -3.35 -8.61
C ILE A 130 -10.64 -1.88 -8.49
N VAL A 131 -11.44 -1.05 -7.83
CA VAL A 131 -11.24 0.39 -7.73
C VAL A 131 -11.33 0.78 -6.25
N GLY A 132 -10.54 1.77 -5.84
CA GLY A 132 -10.64 2.30 -4.49
C GLY A 132 -9.96 1.42 -3.46
N ASP A 133 -10.47 1.45 -2.23
CA ASP A 133 -9.81 0.82 -1.09
C ASP A 133 -9.77 -0.72 -1.18
N GLU A 134 -10.67 -1.34 -1.96
CA GLU A 134 -10.63 -2.78 -2.28
C GLU A 134 -9.29 -3.21 -2.91
N GLN A 135 -8.53 -2.27 -3.48
CA GLN A 135 -7.21 -2.52 -4.07
C GLN A 135 -6.11 -2.77 -3.03
N LEU A 136 -6.12 -2.06 -1.90
CA LEU A 136 -5.05 -2.15 -0.90
C LEU A 136 -4.96 -3.55 -0.29
N ASP A 137 -6.10 -4.21 -0.12
CA ASP A 137 -6.19 -5.56 0.46
C ASP A 137 -5.79 -6.68 -0.51
N SER A 138 -5.57 -6.38 -1.79
CA SER A 138 -5.27 -7.38 -2.84
C SER A 138 -3.81 -7.36 -3.32
N CYS A 139 -3.10 -6.24 -3.15
CA CYS A 139 -1.83 -5.97 -3.87
C CYS A 139 -0.54 -6.41 -3.16
N SER A 140 -0.55 -6.75 -1.87
CA SER A 140 0.67 -7.08 -1.12
C SER A 140 1.12 -8.55 -1.16
N LEU A 141 0.64 -9.35 -2.13
CA LEU A 141 1.15 -10.71 -2.36
C LEU A 141 2.47 -10.66 -3.15
N THR A 142 3.59 -10.97 -2.48
CA THR A 142 4.83 -11.37 -3.16
C THR A 142 4.68 -12.79 -3.70
N GLU A 143 5.34 -13.09 -4.84
CA GLU A 143 5.29 -14.42 -5.50
C GLU A 143 5.58 -15.58 -4.52
N GLU A 144 6.44 -15.33 -3.53
CA GLU A 144 6.88 -16.29 -2.52
C GLU A 144 5.76 -16.73 -1.54
N GLN A 145 4.75 -15.89 -1.31
CA GLN A 145 3.63 -16.21 -0.41
C GLN A 145 2.47 -16.94 -1.11
N MET A 146 2.34 -16.76 -2.43
CA MET A 146 1.32 -17.45 -3.23
C MET A 146 1.72 -18.90 -3.53
N GLU A 147 3.02 -19.16 -3.74
CA GLU A 147 3.57 -20.49 -3.99
C GLU A 147 3.48 -21.41 -2.76
N ARG A 148 3.49 -20.85 -1.53
CA ARG A 148 3.26 -21.64 -0.30
C ARG A 148 1.82 -22.11 -0.12
N LYS A 149 0.83 -21.47 -0.77
CA LYS A 149 -0.59 -21.85 -0.66
C LYS A 149 -1.06 -22.80 -1.75
N SER A 150 -0.49 -22.74 -2.96
CA SER A 150 -0.76 -23.72 -4.02
C SER A 150 -0.04 -25.05 -3.81
N ASN A 151 0.97 -25.09 -2.94
CA ASN A 151 1.86 -26.23 -2.72
C ASN A 151 1.65 -26.91 -1.37
N ILE A 152 0.44 -26.83 -0.80
CA ILE A 152 0.04 -27.74 0.29
C ILE A 152 -0.53 -28.99 -0.38
N PRO A 153 0.25 -30.08 -0.53
CA PRO A 153 -0.33 -31.33 -1.00
C PRO A 153 -1.41 -31.78 -0.01
N PRO A 154 -2.51 -32.40 -0.46
CA PRO A 154 -3.42 -33.07 0.46
C PRO A 154 -2.60 -34.02 1.32
N GLN A 155 -2.72 -33.91 2.66
CA GLN A 155 -2.04 -34.81 3.58
C GLN A 155 -2.34 -36.25 3.14
N PRO A 156 -1.32 -37.06 2.79
CA PRO A 156 -1.57 -38.45 2.50
C PRO A 156 -2.02 -39.16 3.79
N PRO A 157 -2.98 -40.10 3.72
CA PRO A 157 -3.29 -40.93 4.87
C PRO A 157 -2.02 -41.65 5.35
N PRO A 158 -1.85 -41.86 6.66
CA PRO A 158 -0.60 -42.41 7.20
C PRO A 158 -0.32 -43.79 6.59
N PRO A 159 0.88 -44.03 6.01
CA PRO A 159 1.15 -45.29 5.33
C PRO A 159 1.52 -46.40 6.33
N PRO A 160 1.12 -47.66 6.06
CA PRO A 160 1.68 -48.80 6.74
C PRO A 160 3.12 -49.05 6.24
N LYS A 161 3.98 -49.50 7.15
CA LYS A 161 5.40 -49.76 6.91
C LYS A 161 5.57 -50.85 5.86
N SER A 162 6.07 -50.52 4.66
CA SER A 162 7.19 -51.22 3.98
C SER A 162 7.29 -50.89 2.48
N LEU A 163 8.55 -50.86 2.03
CA LEU A 163 9.08 -51.12 0.68
C LEU A 163 9.19 -49.97 -0.37
N LEU A 164 10.40 -49.95 -0.94
CA LEU A 164 10.92 -49.11 -2.02
C LEU A 164 10.06 -49.12 -3.29
N ARG A 165 10.03 -47.99 -4.02
CA ARG A 165 10.59 -47.86 -5.40
C ARG A 165 10.45 -46.44 -5.97
N HIS A 166 11.39 -46.10 -6.84
CA HIS A 166 11.47 -44.92 -7.72
C HIS A 166 10.17 -44.61 -8.47
N GLN A 167 9.90 -43.32 -8.77
CA GLN A 167 9.72 -42.80 -10.15
C GLN A 167 9.38 -41.28 -10.23
N LEU A 168 10.15 -40.64 -11.12
CA LEU A 168 9.91 -39.53 -12.07
C LEU A 168 9.12 -38.25 -11.71
N ARG A 169 9.79 -37.12 -12.02
CA ARG A 169 9.24 -35.76 -12.19
C ARG A 169 8.23 -35.70 -13.34
N GLN A 170 7.18 -34.90 -13.14
CA GLN A 170 6.40 -34.22 -14.19
C GLN A 170 6.16 -32.77 -13.71
N PRO A 171 6.17 -31.75 -14.60
CA PRO A 171 5.97 -30.36 -14.22
C PRO A 171 4.46 -30.01 -14.20
N ILE A 172 4.03 -29.24 -13.20
CA ILE A 172 2.65 -28.72 -13.13
C ILE A 172 2.70 -27.21 -13.37
N ASN A 173 1.90 -26.76 -14.34
CA ASN A 173 1.67 -25.38 -14.74
C ASN A 173 1.26 -24.49 -13.56
N THR A 174 2.02 -23.43 -13.31
CA THR A 174 1.65 -22.34 -12.39
C THR A 174 1.02 -21.19 -13.18
N HIS A 175 -0.27 -20.93 -12.95
CA HIS A 175 -0.89 -19.65 -13.31
C HIS A 175 -0.52 -18.61 -12.25
N HIS A 176 0.34 -17.66 -12.63
CA HIS A 176 0.80 -16.59 -11.75
C HIS A 176 -0.15 -15.39 -11.79
N TYR A 177 -0.61 -14.90 -10.63
CA TYR A 177 -1.46 -13.72 -10.48
C TYR A 177 -0.65 -12.57 -9.85
N LEU A 178 -0.61 -11.41 -10.51
CA LEU A 178 -0.11 -10.16 -9.92
C LEU A 178 -0.99 -9.00 -10.38
N PHE A 179 -1.36 -8.10 -9.48
CA PHE A 179 -2.31 -7.00 -9.74
C PHE A 179 -1.59 -5.73 -10.18
N HIS A 180 -2.24 -4.96 -11.06
CA HIS A 180 -1.65 -3.78 -11.73
C HIS A 180 -2.28 -2.48 -11.24
N VAL A 181 -1.54 -1.65 -10.49
CA VAL A 181 -2.01 -0.34 -9.97
C VAL A 181 -1.86 0.75 -11.04
N HIS A 182 -2.92 1.52 -11.30
CA HIS A 182 -2.86 2.77 -12.08
C HIS A 182 -3.20 4.00 -11.20
N LEU A 183 -2.28 4.96 -11.06
CA LEU A 183 -2.33 6.23 -10.35
C LEU A 183 -2.03 7.33 -11.38
N HIS A 184 -3.04 8.13 -11.74
CA HIS A 184 -2.82 9.32 -12.54
C HIS A 184 -2.31 10.46 -11.64
N LEU A 185 -1.03 10.79 -11.74
CA LEU A 185 -0.52 12.10 -11.34
C LEU A 185 -1.00 13.14 -12.36
N GLN A 186 -1.91 14.03 -11.96
CA GLN A 186 -2.05 15.32 -12.62
C GLN A 186 -1.19 16.33 -11.84
N VAL A 187 -0.21 16.91 -12.53
CA VAL A 187 0.62 18.03 -12.08
C VAL A 187 -0.07 19.34 -12.44
#